data_AF-A0A7T8KG19-F1
#
_entry.id   AF-A0A7T8KG19-F1
#
_cell.length_a   1.000
_cell.length_b   1.000
_cell.length_c   1.000
_cell.angle_alpha   90.00
_cell.angle_beta   90.00
_cell.angle_gamma   90.00
#
_symmetry.space_group_name_H-M   'P 1'
#
loop_
_entity.id
_entity.type
_entity.pdbx_description
1 polymer ?
#
loop_
_entity_poly.entity_id
_entity_poly.type
_entity_poly.pdbx_seq_one_letter_code
_entity_poly.pdbx_strand_id
1 'polypeptide(L)'
;MFIGGLCHDLDHRGYNNKFMIEIGSPLASIYTTSTMEHHHFNMTINILQQVRTPEMKKNNTTSNNLITGEANILQKFNPEEYRVIMGNMKHCILATDLALFFPNKARLASILKDDTFSMQIPDHR
;
A
#
# COMPACT_ATOMS: atom_id res chain seq x y z
N MET A 1 -6.85 0.29 7.43
CA MET A 1 -6.23 1.62 7.64
C MET A 1 -4.93 1.56 8.44
N PHE A 2 -4.87 0.99 9.65
CA PHE A 2 -3.66 1.04 10.50
C PHE A 2 -2.37 0.54 9.82
N ILE A 3 -2.41 -0.64 9.19
CA ILE A 3 -1.27 -1.18 8.44
C ILE A 3 -0.90 -0.27 7.26
N GLY A 4 -1.88 0.22 6.51
CA GLY A 4 -1.64 1.15 5.41
C GLY A 4 -0.96 2.43 5.88
N GLY A 5 -1.41 3.02 6.99
CA GLY A 5 -0.79 4.21 7.57
C GLY A 5 0.64 3.99 8.07
N LEU A 6 0.94 2.82 8.66
CA LEU A 6 2.30 2.49 9.07
C LEU A 6 3.23 2.25 7.87
N CYS A 7 2.68 1.70 6.78
CA CYS A 7 3.46 1.23 5.65
C CYS A 7 3.49 2.18 4.43
N HIS A 8 2.78 3.31 4.48
CA HIS A 8 2.56 4.16 3.30
C HIS A 8 3.82 4.74 2.68
N ASP A 9 4.90 4.93 3.45
CA ASP A 9 6.18 5.49 3.00
C ASP A 9 7.36 4.49 3.16
N LEU A 10 7.09 3.18 3.13
CA LEU A 10 8.15 2.17 3.27
C LEU A 10 9.20 2.27 2.15
N ASP A 11 10.48 2.27 2.51
CA ASP A 11 11.60 2.45 1.56
C ASP A 11 11.56 3.79 0.80
N HIS A 12 10.95 4.83 1.38
CA HIS A 12 11.01 6.18 0.82
C HIS A 12 12.41 6.78 0.96
N ARG A 13 12.97 7.29 -0.16
CA ARG A 13 14.36 7.76 -0.25
C ARG A 13 14.52 9.29 -0.21
N GLY A 14 13.42 10.02 0.02
CA GLY A 14 13.41 11.48 0.06
C GLY A 14 13.24 12.15 -1.31
N TYR A 15 12.84 11.39 -2.34
CA TYR A 15 12.57 11.91 -3.69
C TYR A 15 11.11 11.74 -4.05
N ASN A 16 10.54 12.71 -4.76
CA ASN A 16 9.14 12.67 -5.18
C ASN A 16 8.94 11.92 -6.51
N ASN A 17 7.68 11.63 -6.84
CA ASN A 17 7.29 10.93 -8.08
C ASN A 17 7.83 11.61 -9.35
N LYS A 18 7.82 12.95 -9.39
CA LYS A 18 8.31 13.71 -10.55
C LYS A 18 9.81 13.48 -10.79
N PHE A 19 10.62 13.56 -9.73
CA PHE A 19 12.05 13.31 -9.82
C PHE A 19 12.34 11.89 -10.30
N MET A 20 11.61 10.88 -9.78
CA MET A 20 11.78 9.48 -10.17
C MET A 20 11.50 9.24 -11.67
N ILE A 21 10.56 9.97 -12.25
CA ILE A 21 10.26 9.96 -13.69
C ILE A 21 11.37 10.66 -14.49
N GLU A 22 11.80 11.85 -14.04
CA GLU A 22 12.81 12.66 -14.73
C GLU A 22 14.17 11.96 -14.84
N ILE A 23 14.58 11.22 -13.81
CA ILE A 23 15.83 10.45 -13.83
C ILE A 23 15.72 9.13 -14.60
N GLY A 24 14.55 8.80 -15.14
CA GLY A 24 14.30 7.53 -15.83
C GLY A 24 14.48 6.32 -14.91
N SER A 25 14.06 6.43 -13.65
CA SER A 25 14.23 5.33 -12.69
C SER A 25 13.47 4.08 -13.17
N PRO A 26 13.97 2.86 -12.87
CA PRO A 26 13.25 1.62 -13.22
C PRO A 26 11.83 1.58 -12.66
N LEU A 27 11.60 2.18 -11.48
CA LEU A 27 10.27 2.27 -10.87
C LEU A 27 9.30 3.09 -11.73
N ALA A 28 9.76 4.20 -12.32
CA ALA A 28 8.95 5.03 -13.20
C ALA A 28 8.59 4.33 -14.52
N SER A 29 9.39 3.35 -14.98
CA SER A 29 9.03 2.53 -16.14
C SER A 29 7.95 1.49 -15.82
N ILE A 30 7.83 1.07 -14.56
CA ILE A 30 6.85 0.06 -14.13
C ILE A 30 5.53 0.73 -13.71
N TYR A 31 5.59 1.90 -13.08
CA TYR A 31 4.43 2.64 -12.59
C TYR A 31 4.37 4.02 -13.22
N THR A 32 3.34 4.24 -14.04
CA THR A 32 3.12 5.51 -14.76
C THR A 32 2.46 6.59 -13.88
N THR A 33 1.74 6.20 -12.84
CA THR A 33 1.12 7.10 -11.85
C THR A 33 1.41 6.61 -10.44
N SER A 34 1.50 7.54 -9.48
CA SER A 34 1.74 7.25 -8.06
C SER A 34 2.88 6.24 -7.85
N THR A 35 4.03 6.51 -8.48
CA THR A 35 5.14 5.57 -8.65
C THR A 35 5.67 5.08 -7.30
N MET A 36 5.90 6.00 -6.38
CA MET A 36 6.40 5.69 -5.04
C MET A 36 5.33 4.98 -4.21
N GLU A 37 4.06 5.36 -4.31
CA GLU A 37 2.98 4.71 -3.55
C GLU A 37 2.77 3.25 -3.99
N HIS A 38 2.94 2.94 -5.29
CA HIS A 38 2.98 1.56 -5.76
C HIS A 38 4.19 0.79 -5.22
N HIS A 39 5.35 1.45 -5.16
CA HIS A 39 6.56 0.87 -4.56
C HIS A 39 6.37 0.57 -3.07
N HIS A 40 5.79 1.50 -2.30
CA HIS A 40 5.48 1.32 -0.88
C HIS A 40 4.52 0.15 -0.64
N PHE A 41 3.47 0.03 -1.47
CA PHE A 41 2.56 -1.10 -1.40
C PHE A 41 3.25 -2.44 -1.69
N ASN A 42 4.10 -2.51 -2.71
CA ASN A 42 4.85 -3.72 -3.01
C ASN A 42 5.85 -4.10 -1.92
N MET A 43 6.52 -3.11 -1.33
CA MET A 43 7.42 -3.35 -0.20
C MET A 43 6.63 -3.94 0.98
N THR A 44 5.42 -3.42 1.23
CA THR A 44 4.50 -3.96 2.24
C THR A 44 4.13 -5.42 1.96
N ILE A 45 3.79 -5.75 0.70
CA ILE A 45 3.49 -7.12 0.28
C ILE A 45 4.68 -8.04 0.54
N ASN A 46 5.88 -7.63 0.14
CA ASN A 46 7.08 -8.44 0.29
C ASN A 46 7.35 -8.76 1.76
N ILE A 47 7.23 -7.78 2.65
CA ILE A 47 7.36 -7.98 4.10
C ILE A 47 6.30 -8.97 4.60
N LEU A 48 5.05 -8.84 4.19
CA LEU A 48 3.96 -9.74 4.62
C LEU A 48 4.08 -11.16 4.06
N GLN A 49 4.57 -11.31 2.82
CA GLN A 49 4.68 -12.59 2.12
C GLN A 49 5.94 -13.38 2.49
N GLN A 50 7.05 -12.73 2.84
CA GLN A 50 8.23 -13.38 3.42
C GLN A 50 7.87 -14.20 4.67
N VAL A 51 6.78 -13.84 5.36
CA VAL A 51 6.28 -14.57 6.54
C VAL A 51 5.21 -15.61 6.19
N ARG A 52 4.77 -15.73 4.92
CA ARG A 52 3.73 -16.67 4.48
C ARG A 52 4.30 -17.92 3.79
N THR A 53 5.52 -17.89 3.26
CA THR A 53 6.11 -19.06 2.58
C THR A 53 6.51 -20.17 3.57
N PRO A 54 5.89 -21.36 3.54
CA PRO A 54 6.25 -22.48 4.40
C PRO A 54 7.59 -23.15 4.03
N GLU A 55 8.14 -22.85 2.85
CA GLU A 55 9.34 -23.52 2.32
C GLU A 55 10.64 -23.10 3.03
N MET A 56 10.65 -21.98 3.75
CA MET A 56 11.80 -21.57 4.58
C MET A 56 11.84 -22.23 5.97
N LYS A 57 10.95 -23.17 6.29
CA LYS A 57 11.05 -23.95 7.54
C LYS A 57 11.93 -25.20 7.44
N LYS A 58 12.46 -25.55 6.25
CA LYS A 58 13.16 -26.83 6.07
C LYS A 58 14.68 -26.76 6.21
N ASN A 59 15.28 -25.57 6.26
CA ASN A 59 16.72 -25.41 6.26
C ASN A 59 17.12 -24.43 7.38
N ASN A 60 17.46 -24.97 8.56
CA ASN A 60 18.10 -24.21 9.63
C ASN A 60 19.51 -23.76 9.18
N THR A 61 19.60 -22.74 8.36
CA THR A 61 20.87 -22.08 8.06
C THR A 61 20.64 -20.59 7.97
N THR A 62 20.93 -19.93 9.09
CA THR A 62 21.28 -18.53 9.27
C THR A 62 21.22 -17.68 8.00
N SER A 63 20.14 -16.93 7.84
CA SER A 63 20.15 -15.68 7.09
C SER A 63 19.72 -14.58 8.03
N ASN A 64 20.60 -13.62 8.23
CA ASN A 64 20.46 -12.47 9.12
C ASN A 64 19.46 -11.44 8.57
N ASN A 65 18.27 -11.86 8.13
CA ASN A 65 17.18 -10.95 7.88
C ASN A 65 16.45 -10.72 9.21
N LEU A 66 16.56 -9.50 9.74
CA LEU A 66 16.02 -9.03 11.03
C LEU A 66 14.48 -9.10 11.14
N ILE A 67 13.78 -9.75 10.22
CA ILE A 67 12.32 -9.91 10.20
C ILE A 67 11.97 -11.39 10.08
N THR A 68 12.48 -12.23 10.99
CA THR A 68 12.10 -13.64 11.09
C THR A 68 10.84 -13.80 11.94
N GLY A 69 9.77 -14.33 11.33
CA GLY A 69 8.81 -15.22 12.00
C GLY A 69 7.60 -14.63 12.73
N GLU A 70 7.63 -13.39 13.21
CA GLU A 70 6.55 -12.86 14.09
C GLU A 70 5.61 -11.84 13.42
N ALA A 71 5.96 -11.35 12.23
CA ALA A 71 5.24 -10.23 11.61
C ALA A 71 4.01 -10.61 10.75
N ASN A 72 3.65 -11.91 10.62
CA ASN A 72 2.44 -12.29 9.88
C ASN A 72 1.18 -12.08 10.73
N ILE A 73 0.87 -10.81 10.96
CA ILE A 73 -0.35 -10.39 11.65
C ILE A 73 -1.64 -10.82 10.90
N LEU A 74 -1.52 -11.25 9.63
CA LEU A 74 -2.65 -11.65 8.79
C LEU A 74 -2.80 -13.18 8.63
N GLN A 75 -2.01 -13.99 9.31
CA GLN A 75 -1.98 -15.46 9.11
C GLN A 75 -3.31 -16.17 9.40
N LYS A 76 -4.17 -15.58 10.24
CA LYS A 76 -5.44 -16.18 10.68
C LYS A 76 -6.62 -15.90 9.75
N PHE A 77 -6.46 -15.00 8.78
CA PHE A 77 -7.53 -14.65 7.85
C PHE A 77 -7.63 -15.67 6.73
N ASN A 78 -8.86 -15.91 6.27
CA ASN A 78 -9.09 -16.73 5.10
C ASN A 78 -8.66 -16.00 3.80
N PRO A 79 -8.56 -16.70 2.65
CA PRO A 79 -8.10 -16.09 1.40
C PRO A 79 -8.94 -14.90 0.92
N GLU A 80 -10.26 -14.90 1.13
CA GLU A 80 -11.13 -13.79 0.72
C GLU A 80 -10.95 -12.57 1.62
N GLU A 81 -10.90 -12.77 2.93
CA GLU A 81 -10.59 -11.70 3.89
C GLU A 81 -9.22 -11.09 3.60
N TYR A 82 -8.22 -11.92 3.33
CA TYR A 82 -6.89 -11.47 2.94
C TYR A 82 -6.95 -10.61 1.68
N ARG A 83 -7.67 -11.03 0.65
CA ARG A 83 -7.84 -10.26 -0.59
C ARG A 83 -8.47 -8.89 -0.34
N VAL A 84 -9.51 -8.83 0.50
CA VAL A 84 -10.17 -7.57 0.88
C VAL A 84 -9.22 -6.67 1.66
N ILE A 85 -8.47 -7.21 2.62
CA ILE A 85 -7.48 -6.46 3.41
C ILE A 85 -6.40 -5.88 2.51
N MET A 86 -5.86 -6.69 1.58
CA MET A 86 -4.83 -6.23 0.63
C MET A 86 -5.36 -5.16 -0.32
N GLY A 87 -6.60 -5.30 -0.80
CA GLY A 87 -7.26 -4.28 -1.62
C GLY A 87 -7.42 -2.96 -0.87
N ASN A 88 -7.93 -3.00 0.36
CA ASN A 88 -8.09 -1.82 1.20
C ASN A 88 -6.75 -1.17 1.55
N MET A 89 -5.71 -1.98 1.79
CA MET A 89 -4.36 -1.49 2.06
C MET A 89 -3.77 -0.78 0.84
N LYS A 90 -3.90 -1.38 -0.35
CA LYS A 90 -3.50 -0.76 -1.62
C LYS A 90 -4.19 0.59 -1.80
N HIS A 91 -5.51 0.62 -1.60
CA HIS A 91 -6.29 1.84 -1.73
C HIS A 91 -5.81 2.93 -0.75
N CYS A 92 -5.58 2.58 0.52
CA CYS A 92 -5.09 3.52 1.53
C CYS A 92 -3.71 4.09 1.16
N ILE A 93 -2.78 3.26 0.72
CA ILE A 93 -1.41 3.69 0.38
C ILE A 93 -1.42 4.54 -0.90
N LEU A 94 -2.16 4.14 -1.94
CA LEU A 94 -2.25 4.98 -3.15
C LEU A 94 -2.91 6.33 -2.87
N ALA A 95 -3.85 6.40 -1.93
CA ALA A 95 -4.51 7.64 -1.56
C ALA A 95 -3.59 8.65 -0.84
N THR A 96 -2.39 8.26 -0.42
CA THR A 96 -1.40 9.22 0.14
C THR A 96 -0.68 10.02 -0.93
N ASP A 97 -0.81 9.66 -2.21
CA ASP A 97 -0.34 10.51 -3.31
C ASP A 97 -1.14 11.82 -3.32
N LEU A 98 -0.44 12.92 -3.04
CA LEU A 98 -1.04 14.26 -3.03
C LEU A 98 -1.65 14.66 -4.38
N ALA A 99 -1.18 14.10 -5.50
CA ALA A 99 -1.77 14.33 -6.81
C ALA A 99 -3.22 13.81 -6.89
N LEU A 100 -3.54 12.73 -6.15
CA LEU A 100 -4.90 12.19 -6.04
C LEU A 100 -5.73 12.88 -4.95
N PHE A 101 -5.08 13.39 -3.91
CA PHE A 101 -5.75 14.07 -2.80
C PHE A 101 -6.59 15.28 -3.25
N PHE A 102 -6.02 16.20 -4.06
CA PHE A 102 -6.72 17.44 -4.42
C PHE A 102 -8.00 17.22 -5.26
N PRO A 103 -7.98 16.39 -6.32
CA PRO A 103 -9.21 16.04 -7.04
C PRO A 103 -10.25 15.36 -6.16
N ASN A 104 -9.82 14.44 -5.28
CA ASN A 104 -10.73 13.74 -4.37
C ASN A 104 -11.37 14.69 -3.35
N LYS A 105 -10.60 15.61 -2.79
CA LYS A 105 -11.10 16.66 -1.89
C LYS A 105 -12.13 17.54 -2.60
N ALA A 106 -11.89 17.93 -3.85
CA ALA A 106 -12.85 18.72 -4.63
C ALA A 106 -14.16 17.94 -4.85
N ARG A 107 -14.08 16.66 -5.23
CA ARG A 107 -15.26 15.79 -5.39
C ARG A 107 -16.04 15.65 -4.08
N LEU A 108 -15.36 15.40 -2.97
CA LEU A 108 -15.98 15.29 -1.65
C LEU A 108 -16.67 16.60 -1.24
N ALA A 109 -16.04 17.75 -1.50
CA ALA A 109 -16.63 19.05 -1.20
C ALA A 109 -17.95 19.27 -1.95
N SER A 110 -18.05 18.82 -3.22
CA SER A 110 -19.30 18.88 -3.98
C SER A 110 -20.38 17.97 -3.37
N ILE A 111 -20.05 16.72 -3.03
CA ILE A 111 -20.98 15.76 -2.41
C ILE A 111 -21.55 16.32 -1.09
N LEU A 112 -20.68 16.94 -0.28
CA LEU A 112 -21.08 17.58 0.98
C LEU A 112 -21.95 18.82 0.75
N LYS A 113 -21.67 19.60 -0.29
CA LYS A 113 -22.48 20.77 -0.65
C LYS A 113 -23.90 20.38 -1.08
N ASP A 114 -24.02 19.25 -1.77
CA ASP A 114 -25.30 18.75 -2.27
C ASP A 114 -26.07 17.92 -1.22
N ASP A 115 -25.52 17.76 -0.01
CA ASP A 115 -26.07 16.96 1.10
C ASP A 115 -26.37 15.49 0.71
N THR A 116 -25.57 14.94 -0.22
CA THR A 116 -25.73 13.57 -0.75
C THR A 116 -24.75 12.57 -0.14
N PHE A 117 -23.97 13.00 0.86
CA PHE A 117 -22.98 12.14 1.49
C PHE A 117 -23.66 10.95 2.20
N SER A 118 -23.11 9.75 2.00
CA SER A 118 -23.64 8.53 2.60
C SER A 118 -22.54 7.48 2.73
N MET A 119 -22.36 6.98 3.95
CA MET A 119 -21.40 5.90 4.23
C MET A 119 -21.80 4.56 3.61
N GLN A 120 -23.04 4.43 3.11
CA GLN A 120 -23.54 3.23 2.44
C GLN A 120 -23.11 3.18 0.97
N ILE A 121 -22.74 4.32 0.38
CA ILE A 121 -22.22 4.42 -0.98
C ILE A 121 -20.72 4.14 -0.94
N PRO A 122 -20.23 3.04 -1.57
CA PRO A 122 -18.80 2.69 -1.52
C PRO A 122 -17.87 3.79 -2.05
N ASP A 123 -18.31 4.55 -3.07
CA ASP A 123 -17.53 5.64 -3.64
C ASP A 123 -17.41 6.87 -2.72
N HIS A 124 -18.29 6.99 -1.72
CA HIS A 124 -18.24 8.07 -0.72
C HIS A 124 -17.41 7.67 0.50
N ARG A 125 -17.26 6.36 0.73
CA ARG A 125 -16.55 5.77 1.87
C ARG A 125 -15.05 5.64 1.57
#